data_AF-A0A6B3ERH8-F1
#
_entry.id   AF-A0A6B3ERH8-F1
#
_cell.length_a   1.000
_cell.length_b   1.000
_cell.length_c   1.000
_cell.angle_alpha   90.00
_cell.angle_beta   90.00
_cell.angle_gamma   90.00
#
_symmetry.space_group_name_H-M   'P 1'
#
loop_
_entity.id
_entity.type
_entity.pdbx_description
1 polymer ?
#
loop_
_entity_poly.entity_id
_entity_poly.type
_entity_poly.pdbx_seq_one_letter_code
_entity_poly.pdbx_strand_id
1 'polypeptide(L)' 'TAAMTLGRLSRTGPTRLTVLASDGGVSQPSMTQLVQRLEKQGLVRRVRCPDDGRAVLVSITDAGRDVVRERREARAE' A
#
# COMPACT_ATOMS: atom_id res chain seq x y z
N THR A 1 1.65 -5.73 7.44
CA THR A 1 1.73 -4.53 8.33
C THR A 1 1.78 -3.25 7.49
N ALA A 2 1.50 -2.08 8.08
CA ALA A 2 1.50 -0.79 7.36
C ALA A 2 2.86 -0.49 6.69
N ALA A 3 3.97 -0.65 7.43
CA ALA A 3 5.33 -0.43 6.93
C ALA A 3 5.65 -1.34 5.74
N MET A 4 5.30 -2.63 5.82
CA MET A 4 5.51 -3.59 4.74
C MET A 4 4.70 -3.23 3.49
N THR A 5 3.44 -2.81 3.66
CA THR A 5 2.55 -2.43 2.55
C THR A 5 3.08 -1.21 1.82
N LEU A 6 3.40 -0.12 2.56
CA LEU A 6 3.98 1.09 1.98
C LEU A 6 5.36 0.83 1.36
N GLY A 7 6.21 0.08 2.05
CA GLY A 7 7.54 -0.28 1.56
C GLY A 7 7.50 -1.10 0.27
N ARG A 8 6.51 -1.99 0.13
CA ARG A 8 6.27 -2.73 -1.11
C ARG A 8 5.80 -1.80 -2.22
N LEU A 9 4.73 -1.03 -2.00
CA LEU A 9 4.18 -0.11 -3.00
C LEU A 9 5.20 0.93 -3.48
N SER A 10 6.11 1.37 -2.60
CA SER A 10 7.23 2.26 -2.93
C SER A 10 8.21 1.62 -3.93
N ARG A 11 8.45 0.31 -3.85
CA ARG A 11 9.39 -0.42 -4.72
C ARG A 11 8.75 -0.95 -6.00
N THR A 12 7.54 -1.48 -5.92
CA THR A 12 6.89 -2.20 -7.03
C THR A 12 5.87 -1.35 -7.77
N GLY A 13 5.52 -0.17 -7.24
CA GLY A 13 4.47 0.67 -7.81
C GLY A 13 3.05 0.15 -7.52
N PRO A 14 2.04 0.62 -8.29
CA PRO A 14 0.65 0.27 -8.08
C PRO A 14 0.42 -1.25 -8.09
N THR A 15 -0.17 -1.78 -7.03
CA THR A 15 -0.31 -3.24 -6.82
C THR A 15 -1.76 -3.59 -6.50
N ARG A 16 -2.24 -4.73 -7.00
CA ARG A 16 -3.60 -5.24 -6.70
C ARG A 16 -3.75 -5.52 -5.20
N LEU A 17 -4.91 -5.16 -4.65
CA LEU A 17 -5.22 -5.40 -3.24
C LEU A 17 -5.13 -6.88 -2.85
N THR A 18 -5.54 -7.78 -3.74
CA THR A 18 -5.44 -9.23 -3.55
C THR A 18 -4.00 -9.69 -3.39
N VAL A 19 -3.10 -9.15 -4.21
CA VAL A 19 -1.66 -9.44 -4.15
C VAL A 19 -1.03 -8.83 -2.89
N LEU A 20 -1.47 -7.64 -2.46
CA LEU A 20 -1.04 -7.08 -1.17
C LEU A 20 -1.44 -7.98 0.01
N ALA A 21 -2.65 -8.54 -0.01
CA ALA A 21 -3.13 -9.48 1.01
C ALA A 21 -2.27 -10.75 1.06
N SER A 22 -2.03 -11.37 -0.09
CA SER A 22 -1.18 -12.56 -0.22
C SER A 22 0.23 -12.32 0.29
N ASP A 23 0.92 -11.27 -0.17
CA ASP A 23 2.27 -10.93 0.30
C ASP A 23 2.29 -10.59 1.80
N GLY A 24 1.23 -9.94 2.28
CA GLY A 24 1.11 -9.52 3.68
C GLY A 24 0.81 -10.66 4.64
N GLY A 25 0.53 -11.88 4.14
CA GLY A 25 0.09 -13.02 4.94
C GLY A 25 -1.22 -12.76 5.68
N VAL A 26 -2.07 -11.86 5.17
CA VAL A 26 -3.33 -11.46 5.80
C VAL A 26 -4.51 -11.70 4.87
N SER A 27 -5.70 -11.86 5.43
CA SER A 27 -6.92 -11.96 4.65
C SER A 27 -7.20 -10.66 3.86
N GLN A 28 -7.90 -10.78 2.73
CA GLN A 28 -8.32 -9.62 1.93
C GLN A 28 -9.11 -8.56 2.73
N PRO A 29 -10.07 -8.92 3.61
CA PRO A 29 -10.76 -7.93 4.44
C PRO A 29 -9.81 -7.18 5.37
N SER A 30 -8.83 -7.87 5.97
CA SER A 30 -7.82 -7.25 6.83
C SER A 30 -6.91 -6.30 6.04
N MET A 31 -6.47 -6.71 4.84
CA MET A 31 -5.71 -5.84 3.95
C MET A 31 -6.53 -4.63 3.49
N THR A 32 -7.83 -4.82 3.24
CA THR A 32 -8.73 -3.73 2.86
C THR A 32 -8.85 -2.69 3.96
N GLN A 33 -9.04 -3.11 5.21
CA GLN A 33 -9.07 -2.20 6.35
C GLN A 33 -7.74 -1.47 6.54
N LEU A 34 -6.61 -2.15 6.34
CA LEU A 34 -5.29 -1.54 6.39
C LEU A 34 -5.14 -0.46 5.31
N VAL A 35 -5.48 -0.77 4.06
CA VAL A 35 -5.42 0.17 2.94
C VAL A 35 -6.35 1.36 3.16
N GLN A 36 -7.57 1.14 3.66
CA GLN A 36 -8.49 2.24 3.99
C GLN A 36 -7.92 3.17 5.06
N ARG A 37 -7.25 2.64 6.08
CA ARG A 37 -6.58 3.46 7.10
C ARG A 37 -5.44 4.28 6.50
N LEU A 38 -4.62 3.67 5.65
CA LEU A 38 -3.54 4.36 4.95
C LEU A 38 -4.06 5.44 3.97
N GLU A 39 -5.18 5.16 3.31
CA GLU A 39 -5.85 6.09 2.39
C GLU A 39 -6.41 7.30 3.15
N LYS A 40 -7.05 7.08 4.30
CA LYS A 40 -7.49 8.15 5.21
C LYS A 40 -6.34 9.02 5.71
N GLN A 41 -5.13 8.46 5.82
CA GLN A 41 -3.92 9.19 6.17
C GLN A 41 -3.25 9.88 4.97
N GLY A 42 -3.81 9.75 3.76
CA GLY A 42 -3.24 10.32 2.54
C GLY A 42 -1.97 9.63 2.05
N LEU A 43 -1.63 8.45 2.58
CA LEU A 43 -0.38 7.72 2.27
C LEU A 43 -0.51 6.80 1.05
N VAL A 44 -1.73 6.41 0.70
CA VAL A 44 -2.03 5.62 -0.49
C VAL A 44 -3.31 6.12 -1.14
N ARG A 45 -3.54 5.74 -2.40
CA ARG A 45 -4.79 5.94 -3.13
C ARG A 45 -5.23 4.64 -3.78
N ARG A 46 -6.53 4.39 -3.78
CA ARG A 46 -7.13 3.28 -4.55
C ARG A 46 -7.56 3.76 -5.94
N VAL A 47 -7.21 2.98 -6.96
CA VAL A 47 -7.56 3.23 -8.35
C VAL A 47 -8.26 1.99 -8.90
N ARG A 48 -9.37 2.17 -9.62
CA ARG A 48 -9.99 1.06 -10.35
C ARG A 48 -9.10 0.69 -11.53
N CYS A 49 -8.86 -0.60 -11.73
CA CYS A 49 -8.08 -1.06 -12.86
C CYS A 49 -8.85 -0.78 -14.17
N PRO A 50 -8.24 -0.11 -15.16
CA PRO A 50 -8.92 0.22 -16.42
C PRO A 50 -9.21 -1.02 -17.27
N ASP A 51 -8.39 -2.07 -17.17
CA ASP A 51 -8.52 -3.33 -17.92
C ASP A 51 -9.50 -4.33 -17.28
N ASP A 52 -9.64 -4.26 -15.96
CA ASP A 52 -10.50 -5.15 -15.18
C ASP A 52 -11.25 -4.31 -14.15
N GLY A 53 -12.43 -3.83 -14.53
CA GLY A 53 -13.24 -2.90 -13.72
C GLY A 53 -13.62 -3.42 -12.33
N ARG A 54 -13.34 -4.70 -12.02
CA ARG A 54 -13.54 -5.30 -10.70
C ARG A 54 -12.28 -5.26 -9.83
N ALA A 55 -11.10 -5.10 -10.40
CA ALA A 55 -9.84 -5.09 -9.67
C ALA A 55 -9.53 -3.70 -9.10
N VAL A 56 -9.14 -3.67 -7.82
CA VAL A 56 -8.67 -2.46 -7.12
C VAL A 56 -7.14 -2.49 -7.07
N LEU A 57 -6.53 -1.48 -7.66
CA LEU A 57 -5.11 -1.17 -7.51
C LEU A 57 -4.92 -0.20 -6.36
N VAL A 58 -3.85 -0.40 -5.61
CA VAL A 58 -3.41 0.51 -4.56
C VAL A 58 -2.10 1.12 -5.02
N SER A 59 -2.02 2.45 -5.01
CA SER A 59 -0.82 3.21 -5.34
C SER A 59 -0.37 3.98 -4.12
N ILE A 60 0.94 4.04 -3.86
CA ILE A 60 1.50 4.95 -2.88
C ILE A 60 1.39 6.40 -3.38
N THR A 61 1.18 7.34 -2.46
CA THR A 61 1.25 8.79 -2.71
C THR A 61 2.64 9.31 -2.39
N ASP A 62 2.92 10.58 -2.69
CA ASP A 62 4.20 11.20 -2.33
C ASP A 62 4.41 11.25 -0.81
N ALA A 63 3.37 11.64 -0.05
CA ALA A 63 3.40 11.57 1.41
C ALA A 63 3.67 10.15 1.94
N GLY A 64 3.12 9.13 1.28
CA GLY A 64 3.42 7.74 1.61
C GLY A 64 4.89 7.36 1.35
N ARG A 65 5.49 7.89 0.29
CA ARG A 65 6.91 7.67 -0.03
C ARG A 65 7.81 8.35 0.99
N ASP A 66 7.45 9.54 1.45
CA ASP A 66 8.18 10.27 2.49
C ASP A 66 8.22 9.48 3.80
N VAL A 67 7.07 8.96 4.25
CA VAL A 67 7.01 8.09 5.44
C VAL A 67 7.87 6.83 5.30
N VAL A 68 7.97 6.25 4.11
CA VAL A 68 8.85 5.09 3.86
C VAL A 68 10.33 5.49 3.94
N ARG A 69 10.68 6.67 3.42
CA ARG A 69 12.05 7.20 3.47
C ARG A 69 12.47 7.48 4.91
N GLU A 70 11.69 8.24 5.66
CA GLU A 70 11.93 8.55 7.07
C GLU A 70 12.13 7.28 7.92
N ARG A 71 11.28 6.26 7.71
CA ARG A 71 11.39 4.99 8.44
C ARG A 71 12.60 4.14 8.04
N ARG A 72 13.12 4.29 6.83
CA ARG A 72 14.34 3.60 6.40
C ARG A 72 15.56 4.27 7.02
N GLU A 73 15.58 5.59 7.04
CA GLU A 73 16.63 6.40 7.67
C GLU A 73 16.69 6.13 9.17
N ALA A 74 15.56 6.16 9.88
CA ALA A 74 15.47 5.85 11.31
C ALA A 74 15.82 4.40 11.70
N ARG A 75 16.02 3.49 10.74
CA ARG A 75 16.50 2.11 10.99
C ARG A 75 17.96 1.90 10.62
N ALA A 76 18.54 2.83 9.88
CA ALA A 76 19.94 2.80 9.46
C ALA A 76 20.88 3.44 10.49
N GLU A 77 20.30 4.17 11.45
CA GLU A 77 20.93 4.72 12.66
C GLU A 77 20.72 3.78 13.85
#